data_AF-A0A847HY16-F1
#
_entry.id   AF-A0A847HY16-F1
#
_cell.length_a   1.000
_cell.length_b   1.000
_cell.length_c   1.000
_cell.angle_alpha   90.00
_cell.angle_beta   90.00
_cell.angle_gamma   90.00
#
_symmetry.space_group_name_H-M   'P 1'
#
loop_
_entity.id
_entity.type
_entity.pdbx_description
1 polymer ?
#
loop_
_entity_poly.entity_id
_entity_poly.type
_entity_poly.pdbx_seq_one_letter_code
_entity_poly.pdbx_strand_id
1 'polypeptide(L)'
;MTPRRHDLARPTAAARAPLAWALTALLLLPVALATTYLERTPEEMALAAAQVFVGTVATVTVTDEGGTPWTEVTFTDLEWVANELADDEDDGDAAPSSVTLRFLGGALPSGERLTVSGLPRYVEGQRVLLFAYDAPGAASPVVGVRQGSWTLEVAGARSEDGDYLTVPAEGRLQRGATGASVEEVVAAVRALREAGSLPEGPPPAPAEPDAGPDAAGEPDGTPEEAPAAEASDVDPEGPEAADAAGATPPEPAGADGPEAPAVEPEAPGAAAPPDLPPLVVRYAVDESGGPLLLSTAVNRAAAAWEAAASGAVELAPAEPDEAGSAPVHEVGYGPAELFGPDALSLTLSRSGSAGTEVLVSPSAGSLLEPVLVHELGVLIGLPETDAGVMSHAVVAGAVAPTEADVAALDALRTFRPEDLNRDGVVDFYDLDVLARSFGASGVNLAADLNGDGQVDAADLALLEAAYRFLPPSEQPPTPR
;
A
#
# COMPACT_ATOMS: atom_id res chain seq x y z
N MET A 1 -61.63 -46.30 2.84
CA MET A 1 -61.72 -45.40 1.68
C MET A 1 -61.51 -43.99 2.18
N THR A 2 -60.34 -43.42 1.89
CA THR A 2 -60.00 -41.98 1.99
C THR A 2 -60.95 -41.14 1.10
N PRO A 3 -61.09 -39.81 1.27
CA PRO A 3 -59.96 -38.88 1.38
C PRO A 3 -60.08 -37.71 2.36
N ARG A 4 -58.87 -37.28 2.78
CA ARG A 4 -58.53 -35.99 3.39
C ARG A 4 -58.68 -34.85 2.38
N ARG A 5 -59.10 -33.68 2.84
CA ARG A 5 -58.65 -32.38 2.30
C ARG A 5 -58.01 -31.60 3.45
N HIS A 6 -56.82 -31.07 3.14
CA HIS A 6 -55.95 -30.30 4.03
C HIS A 6 -56.51 -28.90 4.28
N ASP A 7 -56.58 -28.51 5.55
CA ASP A 7 -56.76 -27.12 5.97
C ASP A 7 -55.38 -26.50 6.26
N LEU A 8 -55.16 -25.31 5.71
CA LEU A 8 -53.94 -24.51 5.81
C LEU A 8 -53.90 -23.80 7.17
N ALA A 9 -53.03 -24.26 8.07
CA ALA A 9 -52.71 -23.55 9.30
C ALA A 9 -51.59 -22.53 9.04
N ARG A 10 -51.85 -21.27 9.40
CA ARG A 10 -50.89 -20.15 9.39
C ARG A 10 -49.76 -20.40 10.41
N PRO A 11 -48.48 -20.18 10.08
CA PRO A 11 -47.42 -20.15 11.07
C PRO A 11 -47.36 -18.80 11.79
N THR A 12 -47.19 -18.92 13.11
CA THR A 12 -47.04 -17.88 14.12
C THR A 12 -45.73 -17.10 13.98
N ALA A 13 -45.78 -15.82 14.38
CA ALA A 13 -44.69 -14.87 14.35
C ALA A 13 -43.43 -15.36 15.09
N ALA A 14 -42.29 -15.38 14.38
CA ALA A 14 -40.96 -15.47 14.95
C ALA A 14 -40.39 -14.06 15.11
N ALA A 15 -39.88 -13.77 16.30
CA ALA A 15 -39.28 -12.52 16.71
C ALA A 15 -38.07 -12.18 15.83
N ARG A 16 -38.03 -10.95 15.32
CA ARG A 16 -36.89 -10.35 14.64
C ARG A 16 -35.94 -9.81 15.70
N ALA A 17 -34.77 -10.41 15.86
CA ALA A 17 -33.64 -9.79 16.54
C ALA A 17 -32.92 -8.86 15.53
N PRO A 18 -32.45 -7.66 15.95
CA PRO A 18 -31.74 -6.76 15.06
C PRO A 18 -30.30 -7.26 14.86
N LEU A 19 -29.92 -7.37 13.59
CA LEU A 19 -28.58 -7.67 13.11
C LEU A 19 -27.69 -6.46 13.42
N ALA A 20 -26.89 -6.54 14.49
CA ALA A 20 -25.84 -5.56 14.77
C ALA A 20 -24.71 -5.79 13.77
N TRP A 21 -24.45 -4.77 12.95
CA TRP A 21 -23.31 -4.71 12.05
C TRP A 21 -22.03 -4.62 12.87
N ALA A 22 -21.20 -5.66 12.82
CA ALA A 22 -19.80 -5.54 13.20
C ALA A 22 -19.02 -5.15 11.94
N LEU A 23 -18.44 -3.96 11.96
CA LEU A 23 -17.44 -3.50 10.99
C LEU A 23 -16.26 -4.47 11.02
N THR A 24 -16.05 -5.22 9.94
CA THR A 24 -14.80 -5.92 9.70
C THR A 24 -13.84 -4.91 9.09
N ALA A 25 -12.74 -4.60 9.77
CA ALA A 25 -11.62 -3.88 9.18
C ALA A 25 -11.05 -4.75 8.06
N LEU A 26 -11.45 -4.44 6.82
CA LEU A 26 -10.99 -5.08 5.60
C LEU A 26 -9.62 -4.46 5.29
N LEU A 27 -8.54 -5.15 5.67
CA LEU A 27 -7.20 -4.79 5.21
C LEU A 27 -7.15 -5.04 3.70
N LEU A 28 -7.19 -3.95 2.93
CA LEU A 28 -6.81 -3.95 1.53
C LEU A 28 -5.31 -4.28 1.50
N LEU A 29 -4.95 -5.44 0.96
CA LEU A 29 -3.54 -5.77 0.75
C LEU A 29 -3.00 -4.84 -0.35
N PRO A 30 -1.83 -4.22 -0.15
CA PRO A 30 -1.26 -3.31 -1.15
C PRO A 30 -0.94 -4.09 -2.42
N VAL A 31 -1.27 -3.47 -3.56
CA VAL A 31 -0.64 -3.84 -4.83
C VAL A 31 0.83 -3.48 -4.68
N ALA A 32 1.74 -4.41 -4.94
CA ALA A 32 3.16 -4.12 -4.80
C ALA A 32 3.61 -3.17 -5.92
N LEU A 33 4.17 -2.02 -5.53
CA LEU A 33 4.60 -0.92 -6.39
C LEU A 33 6.02 -0.53 -6.00
N ALA A 34 7.01 -0.94 -6.79
CA ALA A 34 8.43 -0.85 -6.38
C ALA A 34 9.14 0.40 -6.90
N THR A 35 8.59 1.09 -7.91
CA THR A 35 9.15 2.36 -8.38
C THR A 35 9.02 3.45 -7.31
N THR A 36 10.16 4.02 -6.91
CA THR A 36 10.19 5.15 -5.98
C THR A 36 10.09 6.50 -6.68
N TYR A 37 9.51 7.48 -5.99
CA TYR A 37 9.30 8.82 -6.52
C TYR A 37 9.28 9.90 -5.44
N LEU A 38 9.31 11.16 -5.89
CA LEU A 38 9.03 12.34 -5.08
C LEU A 38 7.52 12.50 -4.83
N GLU A 39 7.13 12.60 -3.55
CA GLU A 39 5.74 12.87 -3.18
C GLU A 39 5.29 14.26 -3.66
N ARG A 40 4.09 14.32 -4.24
CA ARG A 40 3.47 15.56 -4.72
C ARG A 40 2.05 15.69 -4.15
N THR A 41 1.78 16.83 -3.54
CA THR A 41 0.40 17.19 -3.18
C THR A 41 -0.44 17.42 -4.45
N PRO A 42 -1.78 17.26 -4.38
CA PRO A 42 -2.66 17.55 -5.53
C PRO A 42 -2.48 18.93 -6.15
N GLU A 43 -2.19 19.95 -5.33
CA GLU A 43 -1.95 21.31 -5.81
C GLU A 43 -0.61 21.42 -6.55
N GLU A 44 0.46 20.80 -6.05
CA GLU A 44 1.74 20.73 -6.74
C GLU A 44 1.62 19.98 -8.07
N MET A 45 0.84 18.90 -8.11
CA MET A 45 0.59 18.15 -9.34
C MET A 45 -0.13 19.01 -10.39
N ALA A 46 -1.18 19.74 -9.96
CA ALA A 46 -1.90 20.66 -10.82
C ALA A 46 -1.00 21.74 -11.44
N LEU A 47 -0.09 22.31 -10.65
CA LEU A 47 0.85 23.33 -11.14
C LEU A 47 1.98 22.74 -12.00
N ALA A 48 2.42 21.52 -11.72
CA ALA A 48 3.53 20.89 -12.45
C ALA A 48 3.12 20.30 -13.80
N ALA A 49 1.85 19.90 -13.97
CA ALA A 49 1.35 19.26 -15.19
C ALA A 49 1.39 20.21 -16.40
N ALA A 50 1.96 19.78 -17.52
CA ALA A 50 1.84 20.50 -18.79
C ALA A 50 0.42 20.37 -19.39
N GLN A 51 -0.24 19.24 -19.11
CA GLN A 51 -1.57 18.92 -19.59
C GLN A 51 -2.43 18.40 -18.43
N VAL A 52 -3.66 18.91 -18.34
CA VAL A 52 -4.68 18.39 -17.42
C VAL A 52 -5.99 18.21 -18.18
N PHE A 53 -6.55 17.01 -18.16
CA PHE A 53 -7.80 16.69 -18.86
C PHE A 53 -8.56 15.56 -18.18
N VAL A 54 -9.89 15.58 -18.39
CA VAL A 54 -10.73 14.40 -18.19
C VAL A 54 -10.91 13.71 -19.53
N GLY A 55 -10.79 12.38 -19.58
CA GLY A 55 -10.93 11.63 -20.83
C GLY A 55 -11.30 10.18 -20.63
N THR A 56 -11.59 9.49 -21.74
CA THR A 56 -11.87 8.06 -21.78
C THR A 56 -10.76 7.33 -22.52
N VAL A 57 -10.24 6.25 -21.94
CA VAL A 57 -9.26 5.37 -22.58
C VAL A 57 -9.91 4.70 -23.78
N ALA A 58 -9.45 5.02 -24.99
CA ALA A 58 -9.96 4.47 -26.23
C ALA A 58 -9.25 3.18 -26.63
N THR A 59 -7.92 3.18 -26.56
CA THR A 59 -7.10 2.02 -26.95
C THR A 59 -5.88 1.88 -26.05
N VAL A 60 -5.48 0.64 -25.79
CA VAL A 60 -4.21 0.30 -25.13
C VAL A 60 -3.44 -0.66 -26.03
N THR A 61 -2.31 -0.21 -26.58
CA THR A 61 -1.51 -0.99 -27.53
C THR A 61 -0.04 -1.01 -27.12
N VAL A 62 0.65 -2.13 -27.35
CA VAL A 62 2.09 -2.22 -27.06
C VAL A 62 2.88 -2.12 -28.36
N THR A 63 3.84 -1.21 -28.40
CA THR A 63 4.82 -1.03 -29.47
C THR A 63 6.19 -1.54 -29.04
N ASP A 64 7.02 -1.92 -30.01
CA ASP A 64 8.40 -2.35 -29.79
C ASP A 64 9.34 -1.27 -30.33
N GLU A 65 10.15 -0.70 -29.44
CA GLU A 65 11.24 0.21 -29.80
C GLU A 65 12.58 -0.42 -29.45
N GLY A 66 13.18 -1.09 -30.43
CA GLY A 66 14.53 -1.65 -30.29
C GLY A 66 14.64 -2.79 -29.28
N GLY A 67 13.60 -3.62 -29.13
CA GLY A 67 13.53 -4.70 -28.14
C GLY A 67 13.01 -4.24 -26.76
N THR A 68 12.50 -3.02 -26.68
CA THR A 68 11.90 -2.46 -25.46
C THR A 68 10.41 -2.23 -25.72
N PRO A 69 9.52 -2.92 -25.01
CA PRO A 69 8.09 -2.69 -25.14
C PRO A 69 7.67 -1.37 -24.48
N TRP A 70 6.79 -0.65 -25.17
CA TRP A 70 6.13 0.56 -24.68
C TRP A 70 4.63 0.43 -24.85
N THR A 71 3.88 0.71 -23.79
CA THR A 71 2.42 0.74 -23.81
C THR A 71 1.94 2.14 -24.20
N GLU A 72 1.28 2.25 -25.34
CA GLU A 72 0.63 3.46 -25.82
C GLU A 72 -0.85 3.44 -25.42
N VAL A 73 -1.27 4.48 -24.70
CA VAL A 73 -2.64 4.66 -24.24
C VAL A 73 -3.22 5.89 -24.91
N THR A 74 -4.26 5.70 -25.72
CA THR A 74 -4.94 6.81 -26.39
C THR A 74 -6.21 7.17 -25.62
N PHE A 75 -6.35 8.45 -25.29
CA PHE A 75 -7.50 9.04 -24.62
C PHE A 75 -8.33 9.84 -25.62
N THR A 76 -9.66 9.76 -25.50
CA THR A 76 -10.65 10.49 -26.30
C THR A 76 -11.74 11.08 -25.39
N ASP A 77 -12.77 11.71 -25.97
CA ASP A 77 -13.84 12.40 -25.23
C ASP A 77 -13.28 13.43 -24.23
N LEU A 78 -12.28 14.17 -24.68
CA LEU A 78 -11.48 15.03 -23.81
C LEU A 78 -12.24 16.28 -23.36
N GLU A 79 -12.29 16.48 -22.05
CA GLU A 79 -12.59 17.77 -21.43
C GLU A 79 -11.29 18.37 -20.90
N TRP A 80 -10.82 19.42 -21.58
CA TRP A 80 -9.59 20.10 -21.23
C TRP A 80 -9.76 20.98 -19.98
N VAL A 81 -8.83 20.81 -19.03
CA VAL A 81 -8.69 21.66 -17.85
C VAL A 81 -7.53 22.64 -18.07
N ALA A 82 -6.41 22.15 -18.59
CA ALA A 82 -5.25 22.93 -19.02
C ALA A 82 -4.47 22.21 -20.13
N ASN A 83 -3.91 22.95 -21.07
CA ASN A 83 -3.01 22.42 -22.09
C ASN A 83 -1.96 23.47 -22.46
N GLU A 84 -0.74 23.32 -21.95
CA GLU A 84 0.38 24.21 -22.26
C GLU A 84 1.09 23.86 -23.58
N LEU A 85 0.69 22.76 -24.22
CA LEU A 85 1.22 22.33 -25.52
C LEU A 85 0.37 22.83 -26.69
N ALA A 86 -0.73 23.52 -26.42
CA ALA A 86 -1.48 24.21 -27.45
C ALA A 86 -0.69 25.46 -27.88
N ASP A 87 -0.28 25.53 -29.14
CA ASP A 87 0.40 26.71 -29.67
C ASP A 87 -0.54 27.93 -29.65
N ASP A 88 -0.15 29.00 -28.97
CA ASP A 88 -0.89 30.28 -28.93
C ASP A 88 -0.97 30.96 -30.32
N GLU A 89 -0.20 30.50 -31.31
CA GLU A 89 -0.07 31.10 -32.64
C GLU A 89 -1.06 30.55 -33.69
N ASP A 90 -1.80 29.46 -33.39
CA ASP A 90 -2.78 28.89 -34.32
C ASP A 90 -4.19 29.38 -33.96
N ASP A 91 -4.54 30.56 -34.49
CA ASP A 91 -5.81 31.30 -34.36
C ASP A 91 -7.08 30.51 -34.85
N GLY A 92 -7.11 29.19 -34.79
CA GLY A 92 -8.26 28.41 -35.26
C GLY A 92 -8.32 26.91 -35.01
N ASP A 93 -7.30 26.23 -34.46
CA ASP A 93 -7.42 24.78 -34.23
C ASP A 93 -8.04 24.49 -32.85
N ALA A 94 -9.16 23.78 -32.87
CA ALA A 94 -9.82 23.33 -31.65
C ALA A 94 -8.85 22.47 -30.84
N ALA A 95 -8.90 22.59 -29.50
CA ALA A 95 -8.10 21.76 -28.62
C ALA A 95 -8.16 20.27 -29.05
N PRO A 96 -7.04 19.53 -28.98
CA PRO A 96 -6.96 18.21 -29.59
C PRO A 96 -8.07 17.30 -29.08
N SER A 97 -8.69 16.54 -29.97
CA SER A 97 -9.78 15.62 -29.63
C SER A 97 -9.30 14.30 -29.03
N SER A 98 -7.99 14.05 -29.06
CA SER A 98 -7.35 12.85 -28.50
C SER A 98 -5.93 13.15 -28.06
N VAL A 99 -5.46 12.42 -27.04
CA VAL A 99 -4.09 12.46 -26.52
C VAL A 99 -3.57 11.04 -26.43
N THR A 100 -2.32 10.79 -26.82
CA THR A 100 -1.67 9.49 -26.64
C THR A 100 -0.49 9.65 -25.69
N LEU A 101 -0.51 8.90 -24.59
CA LEU A 101 0.59 8.82 -23.63
C LEU A 101 1.30 7.47 -23.76
N ARG A 102 2.61 7.45 -23.53
CA ARG A 102 3.46 6.26 -23.64
C ARG A 102 4.01 5.89 -22.27
N PHE A 103 3.93 4.62 -21.91
CA PHE A 103 4.43 4.08 -20.65
C PHE A 103 5.42 2.97 -20.93
N LEU A 104 6.52 2.92 -20.19
CA LEU A 104 7.52 1.86 -20.34
C LEU A 104 6.93 0.52 -19.89
N GLY A 105 7.13 -0.52 -20.70
CA GLY A 105 6.64 -1.86 -20.40
C GLY A 105 5.46 -2.28 -21.24
N GLY A 106 5.04 -3.52 -21.05
CA GLY A 106 4.01 -4.20 -21.83
C GLY A 106 4.44 -5.59 -22.28
N ALA A 107 3.51 -6.30 -22.91
CA ALA A 107 3.74 -7.63 -23.47
C ALA A 107 3.67 -7.57 -25.00
N LEU A 108 4.76 -7.93 -25.67
CA LEU A 108 4.82 -8.01 -27.12
C LEU A 108 4.16 -9.30 -27.63
N PRO A 109 3.60 -9.31 -28.85
CA PRO A 109 3.08 -10.53 -29.48
C PRO A 109 4.12 -11.65 -29.65
N SER A 110 5.41 -11.33 -29.60
CA SER A 110 6.52 -12.30 -29.61
C SER A 110 6.62 -13.14 -28.33
N GLY A 111 5.91 -12.76 -27.26
CA GLY A 111 5.99 -13.38 -25.93
C GLY A 111 7.00 -12.72 -24.99
N GLU A 112 7.77 -11.76 -25.48
CA GLU A 112 8.61 -10.92 -24.64
C GLU A 112 7.76 -9.93 -23.84
N ARG A 113 8.10 -9.73 -22.58
CA ARG A 113 7.38 -8.87 -21.66
C ARG A 113 8.35 -8.11 -20.78
N LEU A 114 8.02 -6.85 -20.54
CA LEU A 114 8.66 -6.01 -19.53
C LEU A 114 7.58 -5.49 -18.61
N THR A 115 7.72 -5.78 -17.33
CA THR A 115 6.91 -5.20 -16.26
C THR A 115 7.75 -4.13 -15.58
N VAL A 116 7.24 -2.91 -15.46
CA VAL A 116 7.80 -1.88 -14.60
C VAL A 116 6.83 -1.72 -13.44
N SER A 117 7.29 -2.06 -12.23
CA SER A 117 6.44 -2.01 -11.04
C SER A 117 6.05 -0.56 -10.73
N GLY A 118 4.85 -0.31 -10.21
CA GLY A 118 4.44 1.05 -9.84
C GLY A 118 3.90 1.95 -10.95
N LEU A 119 4.00 1.58 -12.23
CA LEU A 119 3.47 2.41 -13.31
C LEU A 119 1.94 2.28 -13.43
N PRO A 120 1.24 3.37 -13.78
CA PRO A 120 -0.21 3.37 -13.87
C PRO A 120 -0.71 2.49 -15.02
N ARG A 121 -1.86 1.84 -14.80
CA ARG A 121 -2.46 0.92 -15.76
C ARG A 121 -3.83 1.38 -16.19
N TYR A 122 -4.12 1.15 -17.47
CA TYR A 122 -5.36 1.61 -18.09
C TYR A 122 -6.11 0.46 -18.75
N VAL A 123 -7.43 0.54 -18.68
CA VAL A 123 -8.35 -0.38 -19.36
C VAL A 123 -9.21 0.40 -20.34
N GLU A 124 -9.45 -0.14 -21.52
CA GLU A 124 -10.34 0.49 -22.51
C GLU A 124 -11.73 0.78 -21.91
N GLY A 125 -12.24 1.98 -22.17
CA GLY A 125 -13.50 2.50 -21.60
C GLY A 125 -13.38 3.10 -20.20
N GLN A 126 -12.22 2.99 -19.54
CA GLN A 126 -11.97 3.65 -18.26
C GLN A 126 -11.98 5.17 -18.45
N ARG A 127 -12.68 5.88 -17.57
CA ARG A 127 -12.71 7.34 -17.54
C ARG A 127 -11.77 7.85 -16.46
N VAL A 128 -10.93 8.82 -16.80
CA VAL A 128 -9.85 9.30 -15.93
C VAL A 128 -9.76 10.82 -15.91
N LEU A 129 -9.27 11.36 -14.80
CA LEU A 129 -8.68 12.70 -14.71
C LEU A 129 -7.16 12.53 -14.66
N LEU A 130 -6.46 13.17 -15.59
CA LEU A 130 -5.01 13.04 -15.73
C LEU A 130 -4.28 14.36 -15.60
N PHE A 131 -3.17 14.31 -14.87
CA PHE A 131 -2.14 15.34 -14.76
C PHE A 131 -0.87 14.77 -15.41
N ALA A 132 -0.45 15.32 -16.54
CA ALA A 132 0.66 14.80 -17.33
C ALA A 132 1.71 15.86 -17.64
N TYR A 133 2.98 15.45 -17.62
CA TYR A 133 4.11 16.20 -18.16
C TYR A 133 4.19 16.08 -19.69
N ASP A 134 4.93 17.00 -20.31
CA ASP A 134 5.49 16.79 -21.64
C ASP A 134 6.86 16.11 -21.52
N ALA A 135 6.82 14.79 -21.32
CA ALA A 135 8.00 13.97 -21.10
C ALA A 135 7.92 12.68 -21.94
N PRO A 136 8.03 12.76 -23.28
CA PRO A 136 7.79 11.62 -24.17
C PRO A 136 8.78 10.46 -24.01
N GLY A 137 9.92 10.68 -23.36
CA GLY A 137 10.92 9.67 -23.05
C GLY A 137 10.84 9.10 -21.63
N ALA A 138 9.96 9.62 -20.77
CA ALA A 138 9.83 9.13 -19.40
C ALA A 138 9.10 7.79 -19.36
N ALA A 139 9.47 6.93 -18.41
CA ALA A 139 8.81 5.66 -18.15
C ALA A 139 7.32 5.85 -17.83
N SER A 140 6.97 6.96 -17.17
CA SER A 140 5.61 7.45 -17.09
C SER A 140 5.58 8.97 -17.27
N PRO A 141 4.75 9.49 -18.19
CA PRO A 141 4.53 10.92 -18.36
C PRO A 141 3.53 11.48 -17.34
N VAL A 142 2.95 10.66 -16.48
CA VAL A 142 2.03 11.12 -15.42
C VAL A 142 2.83 11.82 -14.33
N VAL A 143 2.31 12.95 -13.85
CA VAL A 143 2.94 13.70 -12.77
C VAL A 143 3.05 12.84 -11.52
N GLY A 144 4.22 12.83 -10.88
CA GLY A 144 4.49 11.97 -9.73
C GLY A 144 4.50 10.48 -10.06
N VAL A 145 4.90 10.11 -11.29
CA VAL A 145 4.92 8.74 -11.87
C VAL A 145 3.54 8.11 -12.07
N ARG A 146 2.69 8.16 -11.05
CA ARG A 146 1.31 7.65 -11.03
C ARG A 146 0.35 8.56 -10.29
N GLN A 147 0.85 9.43 -9.40
CA GLN A 147 0.04 10.25 -8.47
C GLN A 147 -0.94 11.17 -9.20
N GLY A 148 -0.60 11.60 -10.42
CA GLY A 148 -1.43 12.40 -11.30
C GLY A 148 -2.50 11.62 -12.07
N SER A 149 -2.66 10.31 -11.85
CA SER A 149 -3.69 9.49 -12.50
C SER A 149 -4.83 9.19 -11.54
N TRP A 150 -6.04 9.57 -11.93
CA TRP A 150 -7.23 9.39 -11.12
C TRP A 150 -8.34 8.72 -11.91
N THR A 151 -8.83 7.58 -11.43
CA THR A 151 -9.98 6.90 -12.01
C THR A 151 -11.27 7.60 -11.58
N LEU A 152 -12.14 7.91 -12.53
CA LEU A 152 -13.41 8.57 -12.25
C LEU A 152 -14.49 7.54 -11.93
N GLU A 153 -14.95 7.56 -10.68
CA GLU A 153 -16.02 6.74 -10.16
C GLU A 153 -17.22 7.60 -9.75
N VAL A 154 -18.31 6.94 -9.31
CA VAL A 154 -19.49 7.65 -8.76
C VAL A 154 -19.12 8.48 -7.53
N ALA A 155 -18.16 8.01 -6.73
CA ALA A 155 -17.71 8.68 -5.51
C ALA A 155 -16.70 9.82 -5.76
N GLY A 156 -16.27 10.03 -7.01
CA GLY A 156 -15.30 11.06 -7.38
C GLY A 156 -14.07 10.50 -8.08
N ALA A 157 -12.99 11.28 -8.10
CA ALA A 157 -11.70 10.91 -8.69
C ALA A 157 -10.86 10.14 -7.66
N ARG A 158 -10.62 8.85 -7.90
CA ARG A 158 -9.93 7.91 -7.01
C ARG A 158 -8.50 7.62 -7.48
N SER A 159 -7.52 7.65 -6.59
CA SER A 159 -6.15 7.20 -6.86
C SER A 159 -6.06 5.67 -6.89
N GLU A 160 -4.93 5.13 -7.34
CA GLU A 160 -4.66 3.69 -7.25
C GLU A 160 -4.57 3.19 -5.80
N ASP A 161 -4.13 4.03 -4.86
CA ASP A 161 -4.06 3.72 -3.42
C ASP A 161 -5.44 3.72 -2.75
N GLY A 162 -6.45 4.25 -3.44
CA GLY A 162 -7.84 4.22 -3.03
C GLY A 162 -8.37 5.48 -2.35
N ASP A 163 -7.51 6.48 -2.14
CA ASP A 163 -7.90 7.81 -1.73
C ASP A 163 -8.60 8.58 -2.86
N TYR A 164 -9.38 9.59 -2.50
CA TYR A 164 -10.07 10.45 -3.46
C TYR A 164 -9.51 11.87 -3.46
N LEU A 165 -9.61 12.54 -4.59
CA LEU A 165 -9.50 14.00 -4.63
C LEU A 165 -10.70 14.63 -3.95
N THR A 166 -10.41 15.53 -3.02
CA THR A 166 -11.40 16.30 -2.28
C THR A 166 -11.10 17.79 -2.37
N VAL A 167 -12.16 18.59 -2.21
CA VAL A 167 -12.11 20.05 -2.20
C VAL A 167 -12.88 20.51 -0.95
N PRO A 168 -12.21 20.69 0.20
CA PRO A 168 -12.86 21.16 1.42
C PRO A 168 -13.44 22.58 1.26
N ALA A 169 -14.13 23.09 2.28
CA ALA A 169 -14.82 24.38 2.24
C ALA A 169 -13.88 25.56 1.89
N GLU A 170 -12.58 25.41 2.16
CA GLU A 170 -11.53 26.37 1.82
C GLU A 170 -11.17 26.38 0.32
N GLY A 171 -11.69 25.44 -0.47
CA GLY A 171 -11.51 25.37 -1.92
C GLY A 171 -10.17 24.78 -2.39
N ARG A 172 -9.39 24.19 -1.49
CA ARG A 172 -8.05 23.63 -1.78
C ARG A 172 -8.10 22.17 -2.19
N LEU A 173 -7.27 21.77 -3.14
CA LEU A 173 -7.19 20.38 -3.60
C LEU A 173 -6.41 19.52 -2.59
N GLN A 174 -7.01 18.41 -2.17
CA GLN A 174 -6.41 17.49 -1.20
C GLN A 174 -6.76 16.03 -1.52
N ARG A 175 -6.09 15.09 -0.84
CA ARG A 175 -6.49 13.69 -0.80
C ARG A 175 -7.36 13.44 0.44
N GLY A 176 -8.33 12.55 0.35
CA GLY A 176 -9.15 12.15 1.48
C GLY A 176 -10.00 10.92 1.20
N ALA A 177 -10.66 10.41 2.23
CA ALA A 177 -11.49 9.19 2.14
C ALA A 177 -12.78 9.37 1.33
N THR A 178 -13.24 10.61 1.13
CA THR A 178 -14.45 10.94 0.38
C THR A 178 -14.13 11.94 -0.73
N GLY A 179 -14.54 11.59 -1.96
CA GLY A 179 -14.28 12.43 -3.13
C GLY A 179 -15.24 13.59 -3.27
N ALA A 180 -14.72 14.69 -3.81
CA ALA A 180 -15.52 15.77 -4.37
C ALA A 180 -16.03 15.38 -5.78
N SER A 181 -17.03 16.10 -6.28
CA SER A 181 -17.47 15.93 -7.66
C SER A 181 -16.37 16.31 -8.64
N VAL A 182 -16.40 15.72 -9.84
CA VAL A 182 -15.40 16.01 -10.88
C VAL A 182 -15.43 17.49 -11.26
N GLU A 183 -16.62 18.10 -11.29
CA GLU A 183 -16.83 19.51 -11.57
C GLU A 183 -16.17 20.41 -10.51
N GLU A 184 -16.28 20.07 -9.22
CA GLU A 184 -15.62 20.80 -8.13
C GLU A 184 -14.10 20.70 -8.22
N VAL A 185 -13.57 19.49 -8.47
CA VAL A 185 -12.13 19.27 -8.66
C VAL A 185 -11.61 20.07 -9.84
N VAL A 186 -12.28 20.00 -11.00
CA VAL A 186 -11.90 20.75 -12.21
C VAL A 186 -11.95 22.26 -11.96
N ALA A 187 -12.97 22.77 -11.25
CA ALA A 187 -13.04 24.18 -10.90
C ALA A 187 -11.88 24.61 -10.00
N ALA A 188 -11.52 23.81 -9.00
CA ALA A 188 -10.40 24.07 -8.10
C ALA A 188 -9.05 24.05 -8.84
N VAL A 189 -8.83 23.09 -9.75
CA VAL A 189 -7.62 23.04 -10.59
C VAL A 189 -7.51 24.29 -11.47
N ARG A 190 -8.60 24.71 -12.12
CA ARG A 190 -8.60 25.93 -12.95
C ARG A 190 -8.27 27.17 -12.13
N ALA A 191 -8.89 27.33 -10.96
CA ALA A 191 -8.63 28.45 -10.07
C ALA A 191 -7.17 28.49 -9.59
N LEU A 192 -6.61 27.33 -9.23
CA LEU A 192 -5.21 27.22 -8.81
C LEU A 192 -4.24 27.57 -9.95
N ARG A 193 -4.50 27.07 -11.17
CA ARG A 193 -3.66 27.39 -12.34
C ARG A 193 -3.75 28.85 -12.74
N GLU A 194 -4.93 29.48 -12.62
CA GLU A 194 -5.08 30.92 -12.83
C GLU A 194 -4.27 31.74 -11.82
N ALA A 195 -4.19 31.29 -10.56
CA ALA A 195 -3.34 31.90 -9.55
C ALA A 195 -1.83 31.66 -9.80
N GLY A 196 -1.46 30.57 -10.50
CA GLY A 196 -0.09 30.27 -10.93
C GLY A 196 0.91 29.97 -9.82
N SER A 197 0.44 29.82 -8.58
CA SER A 197 1.27 29.55 -7.40
C SER A 197 0.46 28.88 -6.29
N LEU A 198 1.16 28.19 -5.39
CA LEU A 198 0.53 27.57 -4.22
C LEU A 198 -0.06 28.64 -3.28
N PRO A 199 -1.23 28.39 -2.67
CA PRO A 199 -1.78 29.27 -1.65
C PRO A 199 -0.84 29.44 -0.45
N GLU A 200 -0.82 30.62 0.18
CA GLU A 200 -0.03 30.84 1.39
C GLU A 200 -0.54 29.98 2.56
N GLY A 201 0.40 29.29 3.24
CA GLY A 201 0.11 28.43 4.39
C GLY A 201 -0.12 26.96 4.03
N PRO A 202 0.11 26.03 4.98
CA PRO A 202 -0.08 24.60 4.73
C PRO A 202 -1.55 24.30 4.37
N PRO A 203 -1.81 23.28 3.54
CA PRO A 203 -3.19 22.82 3.31
C PRO A 203 -3.85 22.51 4.66
N PRO A 204 -5.15 22.84 4.83
CA PRO A 204 -5.85 22.54 6.07
C PRO A 204 -5.79 21.03 6.32
N ALA A 205 -5.64 20.62 7.58
CA ALA A 205 -5.60 19.22 7.94
C ALA A 205 -6.88 18.52 7.44
N PRO A 206 -6.79 17.26 6.97
CA PRO A 206 -7.97 16.51 6.55
C PRO A 206 -8.99 16.52 7.69
N ALA A 207 -10.26 16.78 7.35
CA ALA A 207 -11.34 16.78 8.33
C ALA A 207 -11.40 15.41 9.01
N GLU A 208 -11.31 15.37 10.34
CA GLU A 208 -11.56 14.16 11.09
C GLU A 208 -12.96 13.64 10.75
N PRO A 209 -13.17 12.31 10.64
CA PRO A 209 -14.48 11.76 10.37
C PRO A 209 -15.45 12.25 11.45
N ASP A 210 -16.50 12.94 11.00
CA ASP A 210 -17.52 13.59 11.83
C ASP A 210 -18.06 12.58 12.84
N ALA A 211 -17.59 12.69 14.10
CA ALA A 211 -18.18 11.98 15.22
C ALA A 211 -19.57 12.59 15.39
N GLY A 212 -20.58 11.88 14.86
CA GLY A 212 -21.96 12.34 14.83
C GLY A 212 -22.44 12.89 16.18
N PRO A 213 -23.44 13.80 16.17
CA PRO A 213 -23.75 14.59 17.33
C PRO A 213 -24.38 13.72 18.43
N ASP A 214 -23.57 13.36 19.43
CA ASP A 214 -24.08 12.92 20.71
C ASP A 214 -24.71 14.13 21.41
N ALA A 215 -26.05 14.15 21.34
CA ALA A 215 -26.88 15.00 22.16
C ALA A 215 -26.71 14.61 23.63
N ALA A 216 -25.83 15.32 24.34
CA ALA A 216 -25.86 15.41 25.79
C ALA A 216 -25.82 16.88 26.20
N GLY A 217 -26.90 17.31 26.84
CA GLY A 217 -27.28 18.70 27.03
C GLY A 217 -26.33 19.54 27.89
N GLU A 218 -26.43 20.84 27.64
CA GLU A 218 -25.95 21.91 28.51
C GLU A 218 -26.38 21.67 29.97
N PRO A 219 -25.47 21.98 30.90
CA PRO A 219 -25.71 23.21 31.63
C PRO A 219 -24.39 23.95 31.86
N ASP A 220 -24.30 25.21 31.43
CA ASP A 220 -23.33 26.12 32.03
C ASP A 220 -24.02 27.38 32.53
N GLY A 221 -24.28 27.35 33.85
CA GLY A 221 -24.53 28.54 34.65
C GLY A 221 -23.19 29.08 35.12
N THR A 222 -22.85 30.25 34.61
CA THR A 222 -21.78 31.17 35.05
C THR A 222 -21.32 31.02 36.50
N PRO A 223 -20.00 31.02 36.77
CA PRO A 223 -19.46 31.40 38.06
C PRO A 223 -18.97 32.86 38.04
N GLU A 224 -19.60 33.65 38.90
CA GLU A 224 -19.25 35.01 39.28
C GLU A 224 -18.07 35.01 40.28
N GLU A 225 -17.28 36.09 40.21
CA GLU A 225 -16.14 36.53 41.01
C GLU A 225 -15.83 35.88 42.38
N ALA A 226 -14.53 35.60 42.58
CA ALA A 226 -13.90 35.49 43.89
C ALA A 226 -13.90 36.85 44.63
N PRO A 227 -13.86 36.85 45.97
CA PRO A 227 -12.61 37.30 46.58
C PRO A 227 -12.18 36.59 47.88
N ALA A 228 -10.85 36.48 47.98
CA ALA A 228 -9.95 36.75 49.12
C ALA A 228 -10.19 36.20 50.54
N ALA A 229 -9.12 35.50 51.01
CA ALA A 229 -8.49 35.53 52.34
C ALA A 229 -9.29 34.94 53.53
N GLU A 230 -8.74 34.19 54.49
CA GLU A 230 -7.43 34.23 55.15
C GLU A 230 -7.00 32.84 55.66
N ALA A 231 -5.71 32.75 56.00
CA ALA A 231 -5.01 31.60 56.55
C ALA A 231 -5.38 31.27 58.00
N SER A 232 -5.32 29.99 58.37
CA SER A 232 -4.66 29.47 59.60
C SER A 232 -4.70 27.94 59.52
N ASP A 233 -3.55 27.27 59.34
CA ASP A 233 -2.73 26.65 60.39
C ASP A 233 -3.30 25.37 61.00
N VAL A 234 -2.38 24.42 61.22
CA VAL A 234 -2.42 23.21 62.08
C VAL A 234 -2.72 21.87 61.37
N ASP A 235 -1.63 21.23 60.94
CA ASP A 235 -1.36 19.78 61.19
C ASP A 235 -0.78 19.69 62.63
N PRO A 236 -0.79 18.56 63.38
CA PRO A 236 -0.73 17.18 62.90
C PRO A 236 -1.52 16.15 63.75
N GLU A 237 -1.26 14.87 63.46
CA GLU A 237 -1.38 13.68 64.33
C GLU A 237 -2.36 12.60 63.82
N GLY A 238 -1.80 11.50 63.28
CA GLY A 238 -2.35 10.16 63.54
C GLY A 238 -2.14 9.78 65.01
N PRO A 239 -2.65 8.65 65.54
CA PRO A 239 -2.60 7.35 64.88
C PRO A 239 -3.78 6.40 65.22
N GLU A 240 -3.57 5.12 64.92
CA GLU A 240 -4.04 3.94 65.68
C GLU A 240 -5.26 3.13 65.21
N ALA A 241 -5.00 1.82 65.32
CA ALA A 241 -5.80 0.67 64.98
C ALA A 241 -6.52 0.12 66.22
N ALA A 242 -7.61 -0.64 66.00
CA ALA A 242 -8.07 -1.77 66.82
C ALA A 242 -9.27 -2.43 66.09
N ASP A 243 -9.28 -3.71 65.70
CA ASP A 243 -9.23 -4.98 66.46
C ASP A 243 -10.63 -5.51 66.88
N ALA A 244 -10.71 -6.84 67.04
CA ALA A 244 -11.80 -7.75 67.44
C ALA A 244 -12.37 -8.62 66.29
N ALA A 245 -11.93 -9.88 66.13
CA ALA A 245 -12.32 -11.09 66.89
C ALA A 245 -13.79 -11.50 66.66
N GLY A 246 -14.20 -12.73 66.36
CA GLY A 246 -13.58 -14.05 66.30
C GLY A 246 -14.72 -15.07 66.50
N ALA A 247 -14.79 -16.17 65.74
CA ALA A 247 -15.51 -17.41 66.09
C ALA A 247 -15.37 -18.50 65.01
N THR A 248 -14.74 -19.61 65.39
CA THR A 248 -14.84 -21.00 64.84
C THR A 248 -15.44 -21.85 65.99
N PRO A 249 -15.99 -23.09 65.89
CA PRO A 249 -16.01 -24.17 64.86
C PRO A 249 -17.46 -24.73 64.59
N PRO A 250 -17.74 -25.88 63.91
CA PRO A 250 -16.91 -27.09 63.71
C PRO A 250 -16.91 -27.79 62.34
N GLU A 251 -15.88 -28.64 62.16
CA GLU A 251 -15.75 -29.66 61.12
C GLU A 251 -16.83 -30.76 61.24
N PRO A 252 -17.11 -31.44 60.11
CA PRO A 252 -17.23 -32.90 60.16
C PRO A 252 -16.28 -33.60 59.18
N ALA A 253 -15.99 -34.84 59.56
CA ALA A 253 -15.02 -35.74 58.98
C ALA A 253 -15.39 -36.28 57.59
N GLY A 254 -14.33 -36.52 56.80
CA GLY A 254 -14.05 -37.81 56.18
C GLY A 254 -14.95 -38.28 55.04
N ALA A 255 -14.47 -38.11 53.81
CA ALA A 255 -14.70 -39.07 52.73
C ALA A 255 -13.51 -39.04 51.77
N ASP A 256 -12.65 -40.06 51.87
CA ASP A 256 -11.62 -40.39 50.89
C ASP A 256 -12.25 -40.65 49.52
N GLY A 257 -11.78 -39.92 48.51
CA GLY A 257 -11.98 -40.18 47.09
C GLY A 257 -10.73 -39.72 46.34
N PRO A 258 -10.21 -40.47 45.36
CA PRO A 258 -8.85 -40.27 44.86
C PRO A 258 -8.70 -38.94 44.13
N GLU A 259 -7.71 -38.15 44.54
CA GLU A 259 -7.18 -37.01 43.78
C GLU A 259 -6.81 -37.48 42.37
N ALA A 260 -7.51 -36.97 41.37
CA ALA A 260 -6.96 -36.88 40.02
C ALA A 260 -5.81 -35.85 40.06
N PRO A 261 -4.65 -36.13 39.46
CA PRO A 261 -3.57 -35.15 39.47
C PRO A 261 -4.03 -33.90 38.73
N ALA A 262 -3.98 -32.76 39.40
CA ALA A 262 -4.05 -31.47 38.77
C ALA A 262 -2.81 -31.33 37.87
N VAL A 263 -3.00 -31.57 36.57
CA VAL A 263 -2.05 -31.13 35.56
C VAL A 263 -2.32 -29.63 35.42
N GLU A 264 -1.49 -28.82 36.07
CA GLU A 264 -1.35 -27.42 35.72
C GLU A 264 -1.07 -27.36 34.20
N PRO A 265 -1.78 -26.53 33.42
CA PRO A 265 -1.38 -26.32 32.04
C PRO A 265 -0.03 -25.64 32.09
N GLU A 266 1.05 -26.37 31.79
CA GLU A 266 2.29 -25.75 31.37
C GLU A 266 1.92 -24.85 30.20
N ALA A 267 1.97 -23.53 30.43
CA ALA A 267 2.05 -22.58 29.35
C ALA A 267 3.16 -23.09 28.43
N PRO A 268 2.92 -23.29 27.12
CA PRO A 268 3.98 -23.71 26.23
C PRO A 268 5.08 -22.68 26.39
N GLY A 269 6.19 -23.09 27.01
CA GLY A 269 7.38 -22.27 27.09
C GLY A 269 7.65 -21.84 25.67
N ALA A 270 7.70 -20.52 25.44
CA ALA A 270 8.08 -19.96 24.15
C ALA A 270 9.41 -20.61 23.79
N ALA A 271 9.34 -21.65 22.97
CA ALA A 271 10.51 -22.26 22.38
C ALA A 271 11.21 -21.10 21.67
N ALA A 272 12.51 -20.93 21.93
CA ALA A 272 13.30 -20.02 21.11
C ALA A 272 12.95 -20.33 19.65
N PRO A 273 12.62 -19.30 18.83
CA PRO A 273 12.22 -19.53 17.47
C PRO A 273 13.26 -20.42 16.79
N PRO A 274 12.84 -21.37 15.93
CA PRO A 274 13.80 -22.16 15.18
C PRO A 274 14.79 -21.23 14.49
N ASP A 275 16.07 -21.61 14.47
CA ASP A 275 17.11 -20.90 13.75
C ASP A 275 16.84 -21.07 12.24
N LEU A 276 15.92 -20.24 11.73
CA LEU A 276 15.52 -20.26 10.33
C LEU A 276 16.71 -19.78 9.48
N PRO A 277 16.96 -20.36 8.30
CA PRO A 277 18.00 -19.84 7.42
C PRO A 277 17.71 -18.37 7.04
N PRO A 278 18.74 -17.58 6.72
CA PRO A 278 18.54 -16.25 6.18
C PRO A 278 17.93 -16.32 4.77
N LEU A 279 17.17 -15.30 4.41
CA LEU A 279 16.85 -15.04 3.01
C LEU A 279 18.10 -14.53 2.30
N VAL A 280 18.51 -15.20 1.24
CA VAL A 280 19.72 -14.84 0.49
C VAL A 280 19.31 -14.14 -0.80
N VAL A 281 19.72 -12.89 -0.95
CA VAL A 281 19.49 -12.09 -2.16
C VAL A 281 20.85 -11.82 -2.81
N ARG A 282 20.98 -12.20 -4.09
CA ARG A 282 22.19 -11.98 -4.87
C ARG A 282 22.01 -10.84 -5.84
N TYR A 283 22.95 -9.90 -5.86
CA TYR A 283 22.88 -8.74 -6.75
C TYR A 283 24.20 -8.42 -7.45
N ALA A 284 24.13 -7.86 -8.64
CA ALA A 284 25.25 -7.25 -9.36
C ALA A 284 25.03 -5.73 -9.45
N VAL A 285 26.12 -4.96 -9.38
CA VAL A 285 26.04 -3.50 -9.50
C VAL A 285 26.72 -3.05 -10.78
N ASP A 286 25.99 -2.33 -11.63
CA ASP A 286 26.55 -1.59 -12.76
C ASP A 286 26.68 -0.11 -12.40
N GLU A 287 27.92 0.34 -12.20
CA GLU A 287 28.20 1.76 -11.92
C GLU A 287 28.28 2.63 -13.19
N SER A 288 28.08 2.05 -14.37
CA SER A 288 28.12 2.79 -15.63
C SER A 288 26.97 3.81 -15.70
N GLY A 289 27.20 4.94 -16.36
CA GLY A 289 26.13 5.89 -16.68
C GLY A 289 25.70 6.89 -15.59
N GLY A 290 26.22 6.82 -14.35
CA GLY A 290 25.85 7.76 -13.29
C GLY A 290 26.97 8.18 -12.34
N PRO A 291 26.63 8.82 -11.20
CA PRO A 291 27.61 9.23 -10.18
C PRO A 291 28.46 8.07 -9.66
N LEU A 292 29.73 8.35 -9.36
CA LEU A 292 30.65 7.36 -8.79
C LEU A 292 30.13 6.81 -7.45
N LEU A 293 30.58 5.61 -7.09
CA LEU A 293 30.37 4.95 -5.80
C LEU A 293 28.97 4.33 -5.59
N LEU A 294 28.25 3.98 -6.65
CA LEU A 294 26.98 3.26 -6.53
C LEU A 294 27.14 1.97 -5.71
N SER A 295 28.19 1.17 -5.95
CA SER A 295 28.46 -0.05 -5.18
C SER A 295 28.66 0.23 -3.70
N THR A 296 29.28 1.37 -3.37
CA THR A 296 29.44 1.78 -1.96
C THR A 296 28.10 2.12 -1.33
N ALA A 297 27.21 2.80 -2.06
CA ALA A 297 25.87 3.14 -1.58
C ALA A 297 25.02 1.87 -1.42
N VAL A 298 25.05 0.95 -2.38
CA VAL A 298 24.36 -0.35 -2.30
C VAL A 298 24.84 -1.14 -1.09
N ASN A 299 26.15 -1.22 -0.86
CA ASN A 299 26.70 -1.91 0.32
C ASN A 299 26.27 -1.27 1.65
N ARG A 300 26.10 0.06 1.71
CA ARG A 300 25.56 0.72 2.91
C ARG A 300 24.08 0.39 3.12
N ALA A 301 23.29 0.39 2.05
CA ALA A 301 21.89 0.00 2.11
C ALA A 301 21.73 -1.48 2.55
N ALA A 302 22.59 -2.37 2.03
CA ALA A 302 22.62 -3.77 2.44
C ALA A 302 22.95 -3.93 3.93
N ALA A 303 23.98 -3.21 4.40
CA ALA A 303 24.35 -3.21 5.81
C ALA A 303 23.23 -2.68 6.72
N ALA A 304 22.37 -1.78 6.25
CA ALA A 304 21.22 -1.29 7.02
C ALA A 304 20.20 -2.42 7.30
N TRP A 305 19.91 -3.25 6.29
CA TRP A 305 19.04 -4.43 6.45
C TRP A 305 19.65 -5.50 7.35
N GLU A 306 20.93 -5.84 7.14
CA GLU A 306 21.63 -6.85 7.96
C GLU A 306 21.80 -6.41 9.43
N ALA A 307 21.96 -5.10 9.66
CA ALA A 307 22.02 -4.56 11.02
C ALA A 307 20.66 -4.56 11.70
N ALA A 308 19.57 -4.26 10.97
CA ALA A 308 18.22 -4.26 11.52
C ALA A 308 17.71 -5.68 11.84
N ALA A 309 18.05 -6.67 11.01
CA ALA A 309 17.59 -8.04 11.16
C ALA A 309 18.75 -9.04 11.02
N SER A 310 19.65 -9.03 12.00
CA SER A 310 20.86 -9.86 11.98
C SER A 310 20.54 -11.36 11.88
N GLY A 311 21.05 -12.01 10.84
CA GLY A 311 20.82 -13.44 10.56
C GLY A 311 19.49 -13.75 9.89
N ALA A 312 18.63 -12.74 9.64
CA ALA A 312 17.39 -12.93 8.90
C ALA A 312 17.55 -12.78 7.38
N VAL A 313 18.51 -11.96 6.96
CA VAL A 313 18.80 -11.68 5.55
C VAL A 313 20.30 -11.65 5.31
N GLU A 314 20.69 -12.09 4.11
CA GLU A 314 22.05 -11.98 3.58
C GLU A 314 21.96 -11.33 2.18
N LEU A 315 22.49 -10.12 2.07
CA LEU A 315 22.52 -9.36 0.82
C LEU A 315 23.94 -9.41 0.26
N ALA A 316 24.18 -10.32 -0.69
CA ALA A 316 25.52 -10.62 -1.17
C ALA A 316 25.69 -10.23 -2.65
N PRO A 317 26.82 -9.59 -3.01
CA PRO A 317 27.20 -9.44 -4.41
C PRO A 317 27.28 -10.78 -5.12
N ALA A 318 26.87 -10.82 -6.39
CA ALA A 318 27.01 -12.00 -7.23
C ALA A 318 28.47 -12.23 -7.59
N GLU A 319 28.96 -13.44 -7.38
CA GLU A 319 30.29 -13.85 -7.79
C GLU A 319 30.28 -14.29 -9.26
N PRO A 320 31.27 -13.92 -10.09
CA PRO A 320 31.26 -14.17 -11.54
C PRO A 320 31.13 -15.65 -11.96
N ASP A 321 31.54 -16.57 -11.08
CA ASP A 321 31.63 -18.00 -11.34
C ASP A 321 30.63 -18.84 -10.53
N GLU A 322 29.74 -18.21 -9.76
CA GLU A 322 28.64 -18.93 -9.09
C GLU A 322 27.56 -19.28 -10.11
N ALA A 323 27.73 -20.43 -10.76
CA ALA A 323 26.65 -21.12 -11.46
C ALA A 323 25.64 -21.68 -10.43
N GLY A 324 24.93 -20.77 -9.75
CA GLY A 324 23.83 -21.05 -8.84
C GLY A 324 22.48 -21.02 -9.56
N SER A 325 21.49 -21.70 -8.97
CA SER A 325 20.10 -21.69 -9.44
C SER A 325 19.31 -20.46 -8.94
N ALA A 326 19.93 -19.58 -8.14
CA ALA A 326 19.29 -18.41 -7.58
C ALA A 326 19.36 -17.22 -8.57
N PRO A 327 18.29 -16.41 -8.65
CA PRO A 327 18.30 -15.23 -9.49
C PRO A 327 19.36 -14.23 -9.03
N VAL A 328 20.02 -13.58 -9.99
CA VAL A 328 20.91 -12.44 -9.72
C VAL A 328 20.17 -11.19 -10.16
N HIS A 329 19.91 -10.30 -9.22
CA HIS A 329 19.30 -9.00 -9.47
C HIS A 329 20.36 -8.00 -9.95
N GLU A 330 19.97 -7.06 -10.79
CA GLU A 330 20.88 -6.02 -11.29
C GLU A 330 20.50 -4.67 -10.67
N VAL A 331 21.50 -3.89 -10.22
CA VAL A 331 21.31 -2.54 -9.72
C VAL A 331 22.22 -1.60 -10.47
N GLY A 332 21.67 -0.63 -11.18
CA GLY A 332 22.44 0.28 -12.02
C GLY A 332 21.80 1.64 -12.18
N TYR A 333 22.44 2.54 -12.90
CA TYR A 333 21.83 3.80 -13.29
C TYR A 333 21.05 3.65 -14.59
N GLY A 334 19.84 4.20 -14.62
CA GLY A 334 19.10 4.37 -15.87
C GLY A 334 19.45 5.69 -16.57
N PRO A 335 19.13 5.83 -17.87
CA PRO A 335 19.20 7.12 -18.57
C PRO A 335 18.24 8.13 -17.92
N ALA A 336 18.69 9.38 -17.76
CA ALA A 336 17.97 10.41 -17.00
C ALA A 336 16.57 10.70 -17.57
N GLU A 337 16.41 10.58 -18.89
CA GLU A 337 15.16 10.84 -19.60
C GLU A 337 14.04 9.87 -19.20
N LEU A 338 14.38 8.62 -18.84
CA LEU A 338 13.40 7.61 -18.39
C LEU A 338 12.74 7.98 -17.06
N PHE A 339 13.42 8.75 -16.20
CA PHE A 339 12.89 9.06 -14.87
C PHE A 339 11.92 10.23 -14.85
N GLY A 340 11.99 11.10 -15.87
CA GLY A 340 11.26 12.36 -15.85
C GLY A 340 11.60 13.20 -14.60
N PRO A 341 10.70 14.09 -14.18
CA PRO A 341 10.95 14.99 -13.05
C PRO A 341 10.89 14.35 -11.66
N ASP A 342 10.15 13.25 -11.50
CA ASP A 342 9.76 12.75 -10.17
C ASP A 342 10.23 11.34 -9.83
N ALA A 343 10.53 10.48 -10.81
CA ALA A 343 10.96 9.11 -10.51
C ALA A 343 12.40 9.09 -9.97
N LEU A 344 12.63 8.27 -8.95
CA LEU A 344 13.93 8.12 -8.29
C LEU A 344 14.53 6.73 -8.55
N SER A 345 13.70 5.72 -8.73
CA SER A 345 14.08 4.38 -9.19
C SER A 345 13.01 3.81 -10.13
N LEU A 346 13.39 2.81 -10.92
CA LEU A 346 12.49 1.96 -11.69
C LEU A 346 12.86 0.50 -11.40
N THR A 347 11.86 -0.31 -11.08
CA THR A 347 12.06 -1.74 -10.79
C THR A 347 11.40 -2.56 -11.89
N LEU A 348 12.23 -3.28 -12.64
CA LEU A 348 11.85 -3.93 -13.89
C LEU A 348 11.98 -5.45 -13.77
N SER A 349 11.01 -6.17 -14.32
CA SER A 349 11.07 -7.61 -14.53
C SER A 349 10.84 -7.92 -16.01
N ARG A 350 11.72 -8.76 -16.59
CA ARG A 350 11.63 -9.19 -17.99
C ARG A 350 11.34 -10.69 -18.05
N SER A 351 10.39 -11.09 -18.88
CA SER A 351 10.09 -12.51 -19.13
C SER A 351 11.34 -13.26 -19.57
N GLY A 352 11.66 -14.36 -18.89
CA GLY A 352 12.82 -15.20 -19.15
C GLY A 352 14.11 -14.75 -18.45
N SER A 353 14.12 -13.60 -17.79
CA SER A 353 15.13 -13.27 -16.77
C SER A 353 14.70 -13.89 -15.44
N ALA A 354 15.64 -14.47 -14.71
CA ALA A 354 15.37 -14.93 -13.34
C ALA A 354 15.41 -13.74 -12.35
N GLY A 355 16.18 -12.69 -12.66
CA GLY A 355 16.39 -11.54 -11.77
C GLY A 355 15.63 -10.28 -12.17
N THR A 356 15.31 -9.49 -11.15
CA THR A 356 14.81 -8.11 -11.23
C THR A 356 15.95 -7.13 -11.53
N GLU A 357 15.68 -6.13 -12.36
CA GLU A 357 16.58 -5.00 -12.64
C GLU A 357 16.08 -3.76 -11.89
N VAL A 358 16.98 -3.07 -11.20
CA VAL A 358 16.73 -1.82 -10.49
C VAL A 358 17.54 -0.73 -11.17
N LEU A 359 16.85 0.21 -11.81
CA LEU A 359 17.45 1.41 -12.37
C LEU A 359 17.27 2.57 -11.40
N VAL A 360 18.35 3.22 -11.02
CA VAL A 360 18.35 4.39 -10.15
C VAL A 360 18.53 5.66 -10.97
N SER A 361 17.82 6.72 -10.58
CA SER A 361 17.94 8.02 -11.21
C SER A 361 19.33 8.60 -10.94
N PRO A 362 20.08 9.04 -11.97
CA PRO A 362 21.36 9.72 -11.77
C PRO A 362 21.21 11.06 -11.01
N SER A 363 19.98 11.57 -10.92
CA SER A 363 19.62 12.83 -10.24
C SER A 363 19.13 12.63 -8.80
N ALA A 364 19.09 11.40 -8.28
CA ALA A 364 18.58 11.10 -6.94
C ALA A 364 19.33 11.86 -5.82
N GLY A 365 20.61 12.19 -6.02
CA GLY A 365 21.38 13.04 -5.11
C GLY A 365 21.40 12.50 -3.68
N SER A 366 20.93 13.31 -2.71
CA SER A 366 20.85 12.91 -1.30
C SER A 366 19.80 11.82 -1.00
N LEU A 367 18.89 11.56 -1.94
CA LEU A 367 17.87 10.51 -1.81
C LEU A 367 18.38 9.14 -2.27
N LEU A 368 19.57 9.06 -2.88
CA LEU A 368 20.15 7.81 -3.38
C LEU A 368 20.17 6.69 -2.32
N GLU A 369 20.62 7.00 -1.10
CA GLU A 369 20.72 6.00 -0.04
C GLU A 369 19.35 5.52 0.45
N PRO A 370 18.38 6.40 0.79
CA PRO A 370 17.00 5.98 1.03
C PRO A 370 16.37 5.14 -0.08
N VAL A 371 16.56 5.53 -1.35
CA VAL A 371 16.07 4.78 -2.52
C VAL A 371 16.67 3.37 -2.53
N LEU A 372 17.98 3.23 -2.33
CA LEU A 372 18.61 1.92 -2.33
C LEU A 372 18.18 1.05 -1.14
N VAL A 373 17.91 1.63 0.03
CA VAL A 373 17.35 0.86 1.16
C VAL A 373 15.95 0.33 0.81
N HIS A 374 15.12 1.15 0.17
CA HIS A 374 13.81 0.73 -0.35
C HIS A 374 13.94 -0.41 -1.35
N GLU A 375 14.73 -0.21 -2.42
CA GLU A 375 14.89 -1.19 -3.50
C GLU A 375 15.45 -2.51 -3.01
N LEU A 376 16.41 -2.51 -2.08
CA LEU A 376 16.90 -3.75 -1.51
C LEU A 376 15.84 -4.45 -0.65
N GLY A 377 14.97 -3.70 0.04
CA GLY A 377 13.79 -4.25 0.70
C GLY A 377 12.84 -4.95 -0.27
N VAL A 378 12.62 -4.33 -1.42
CA VAL A 378 11.87 -4.95 -2.54
C VAL A 378 12.60 -6.19 -3.03
N LEU A 379 13.91 -6.18 -3.28
CA LEU A 379 14.62 -7.39 -3.73
C LEU A 379 14.60 -8.54 -2.70
N ILE A 380 14.42 -8.24 -1.42
CA ILE A 380 14.22 -9.26 -0.37
C ILE A 380 12.83 -9.93 -0.45
N GLY A 381 11.86 -9.28 -1.09
CA GLY A 381 10.47 -9.76 -1.17
C GLY A 381 9.52 -9.03 -0.21
N LEU A 382 9.96 -7.94 0.41
CA LEU A 382 9.09 -7.18 1.32
C LEU A 382 8.02 -6.42 0.54
N PRO A 383 6.78 -6.36 1.06
CA PRO A 383 5.75 -5.51 0.49
C PRO A 383 6.07 -4.04 0.80
N GLU A 384 5.73 -3.15 -0.11
CA GLU A 384 5.81 -1.71 0.11
C GLU A 384 4.73 -1.25 1.10
N THR A 385 4.96 -0.09 1.72
CA THR A 385 4.02 0.55 2.65
C THR A 385 3.95 2.05 2.36
N ASP A 386 3.15 2.81 3.11
CA ASP A 386 3.05 4.27 2.96
C ASP A 386 4.04 5.03 3.85
N ALA A 387 4.94 4.34 4.56
CA ALA A 387 5.84 4.94 5.53
C ALA A 387 7.19 4.22 5.64
N GLY A 388 8.15 4.89 6.28
CA GLY A 388 9.48 4.32 6.52
C GLY A 388 10.27 4.06 5.25
N VAL A 389 11.17 3.07 5.29
CA VAL A 389 12.04 2.74 4.16
C VAL A 389 11.31 2.00 3.04
N MET A 390 10.21 1.31 3.36
CA MET A 390 9.37 0.62 2.38
C MET A 390 8.34 1.56 1.73
N SER A 391 8.42 2.88 1.97
CA SER A 391 7.61 3.89 1.27
C SER A 391 8.08 4.10 -0.16
N HIS A 392 7.16 4.00 -1.13
CA HIS A 392 7.41 4.37 -2.52
C HIS A 392 7.65 5.89 -2.68
N ALA A 393 7.04 6.69 -1.79
CA ALA A 393 7.27 8.11 -1.65
C ALA A 393 8.49 8.33 -0.75
N VAL A 394 9.67 8.43 -1.36
CA VAL A 394 10.93 8.40 -0.62
C VAL A 394 11.20 9.74 0.05
N VAL A 395 11.42 9.69 1.36
CA VAL A 395 11.74 10.85 2.19
C VAL A 395 13.22 10.83 2.57
N ALA A 396 13.86 12.01 2.54
CA ALA A 396 15.25 12.14 2.99
C ALA A 396 15.41 11.69 4.45
N GLY A 397 16.41 10.83 4.69
CA GLY A 397 16.73 10.33 6.03
C GLY A 397 16.06 9.01 6.42
N ALA A 398 15.13 8.48 5.60
CA ALA A 398 14.62 7.12 5.75
C ALA A 398 15.69 6.11 5.28
N VAL A 399 16.67 5.81 6.13
CA VAL A 399 17.83 4.96 5.79
C VAL A 399 17.98 3.73 6.69
N ALA A 400 17.01 3.50 7.59
CA ALA A 400 17.05 2.39 8.53
C ALA A 400 15.70 1.68 8.56
N PRO A 401 15.65 0.35 8.34
CA PRO A 401 14.43 -0.43 8.52
C PRO A 401 13.87 -0.30 9.94
N THR A 402 12.55 -0.27 10.03
CA THR A 402 11.78 -0.16 11.27
C THR A 402 11.50 -1.54 11.87
N GLU A 403 10.96 -1.59 13.10
CA GLU A 403 10.51 -2.84 13.71
C GLU A 403 9.41 -3.54 12.89
N ALA A 404 8.56 -2.77 12.20
CA ALA A 404 7.53 -3.32 11.31
C ALA A 404 8.15 -4.00 10.08
N ASP A 405 9.21 -3.41 9.52
CA ASP A 405 9.94 -3.98 8.39
C ASP A 405 10.63 -5.30 8.77
N VAL A 406 11.23 -5.35 9.97
CA VAL A 406 11.84 -6.58 10.51
C VAL A 406 10.79 -7.66 10.76
N ALA A 407 9.61 -7.31 11.29
CA ALA A 407 8.52 -8.25 11.47
C ALA A 407 7.99 -8.80 10.13
N ALA A 408 7.91 -7.95 9.10
CA ALA A 408 7.53 -8.38 7.75
C ALA A 408 8.57 -9.34 7.15
N LEU A 409 9.85 -9.11 7.41
CA LEU A 409 10.94 -10.01 6.99
C LEU A 409 10.85 -11.38 7.65
N ASP A 410 10.61 -11.41 8.96
CA ASP A 410 10.44 -12.67 9.68
C ASP A 410 9.20 -13.45 9.22
N ALA A 411 8.13 -12.74 8.84
CA ALA A 411 6.95 -13.36 8.24
C ALA A 411 7.28 -14.08 6.93
N LEU A 412 8.08 -13.48 6.03
CA LEU A 412 8.51 -14.12 4.78
C LEU A 412 9.27 -15.44 4.99
N ARG A 413 9.98 -15.57 6.12
CA ARG A 413 10.74 -16.78 6.48
C ARG A 413 9.89 -17.84 7.17
N THR A 414 8.81 -17.41 7.81
CA THR A 414 8.00 -18.26 8.70
C THR A 414 6.86 -18.93 7.94
N PHE A 415 6.18 -18.18 7.07
CA PHE A 415 4.99 -18.66 6.37
C PHE A 415 5.37 -19.26 5.02
N ARG A 416 4.51 -20.16 4.54
CA ARG A 416 4.65 -20.70 3.19
C ARG A 416 4.24 -19.63 2.18
N PRO A 417 4.83 -19.59 0.98
CA PRO A 417 4.39 -18.66 -0.06
C PRO A 417 2.89 -18.77 -0.35
N GLU A 418 2.32 -19.98 -0.28
CA GLU A 418 0.90 -20.23 -0.53
C GLU A 418 -0.03 -19.82 0.62
N ASP A 419 0.51 -19.50 1.80
CA ASP A 419 -0.22 -19.02 2.99
C ASP A 419 -0.25 -17.48 2.95
N LEU A 420 -1.07 -16.98 2.03
CA LEU A 420 -1.17 -15.58 1.63
C LEU A 420 -1.74 -14.69 2.74
N ASN A 421 -2.62 -15.23 3.60
CA ASN A 421 -3.16 -14.51 4.74
C ASN A 421 -2.30 -14.65 6.02
N ARG A 422 -1.26 -15.50 5.97
CA ARG A 422 -0.27 -15.74 7.04
C ARG A 422 -0.90 -16.20 8.35
N ASP A 423 -1.89 -17.09 8.28
CA ASP A 423 -2.52 -17.67 9.47
C ASP A 423 -1.90 -19.03 9.88
N GLY A 424 -1.01 -19.56 9.05
CA GLY A 424 -0.32 -20.84 9.23
C GLY A 424 -0.98 -22.01 8.47
N VAL A 425 -2.04 -21.77 7.70
CA VAL A 425 -2.84 -22.80 7.02
C VAL A 425 -3.24 -22.34 5.63
N VAL A 426 -2.86 -23.11 4.60
CA VAL A 426 -3.31 -22.85 3.22
C VAL A 426 -4.74 -23.35 3.00
N ASP A 427 -5.73 -22.44 2.93
CA ASP A 427 -7.15 -22.74 2.77
C ASP A 427 -7.93 -21.73 1.88
N PHE A 428 -9.26 -21.64 2.08
CA PHE A 428 -10.14 -20.77 1.30
C PHE A 428 -9.78 -19.29 1.40
N TYR A 429 -9.27 -18.85 2.55
CA TYR A 429 -8.95 -17.45 2.75
C TYR A 429 -7.72 -17.03 1.95
N ASP A 430 -6.79 -17.93 1.64
CA ASP A 430 -5.69 -17.66 0.70
C ASP A 430 -6.19 -17.56 -0.75
N LEU A 431 -7.13 -18.43 -1.14
CA LEU A 431 -7.75 -18.34 -2.45
C LEU A 431 -8.49 -17.02 -2.64
N ASP A 432 -9.16 -16.54 -1.60
CA ASP A 432 -9.83 -15.24 -1.58
C ASP A 432 -8.83 -14.07 -1.68
N VAL A 433 -7.62 -14.19 -1.11
CA VAL A 433 -6.53 -13.25 -1.34
C VAL A 433 -6.04 -13.29 -2.79
N LEU A 434 -5.74 -14.47 -3.33
CA LEU A 434 -5.29 -14.65 -4.72
C LEU A 434 -6.33 -14.11 -5.72
N ALA A 435 -7.61 -14.41 -5.50
CA ALA A 435 -8.68 -13.99 -6.40
C ALA A 435 -8.84 -12.47 -6.48
N ARG A 436 -8.57 -11.73 -5.40
CA ARG A 436 -8.57 -10.26 -5.41
C ARG A 436 -7.42 -9.67 -6.19
N SER A 437 -6.29 -10.37 -6.21
CA SER A 437 -5.08 -9.95 -6.92
C SER A 437 -5.00 -10.49 -8.35
N PHE A 438 -5.98 -11.29 -8.79
CA PHE A 438 -5.93 -11.95 -10.10
C PHE A 438 -5.85 -10.91 -11.24
N GLY A 439 -4.85 -11.06 -12.10
CA GLY A 439 -4.51 -10.13 -13.17
C GLY A 439 -3.55 -9.00 -12.76
N ALA A 440 -3.17 -8.90 -11.48
CA ALA A 440 -2.12 -7.98 -11.06
C ALA A 440 -0.78 -8.34 -11.69
N SER A 441 0.10 -7.36 -11.86
CA SER A 441 1.49 -7.59 -12.23
C SER A 441 2.39 -6.53 -11.63
N GLY A 442 3.63 -6.93 -11.33
CA GLY A 442 4.55 -6.16 -10.50
C GLY A 442 5.66 -7.08 -9.99
N VAL A 443 6.40 -6.62 -9.00
CA VAL A 443 7.34 -7.46 -8.23
C VAL A 443 6.77 -7.68 -6.84
N ASN A 444 7.14 -8.75 -6.15
CA ASN A 444 6.68 -9.07 -4.79
C ASN A 444 5.16 -9.12 -4.60
N LEU A 445 4.40 -9.42 -5.64
CA LEU A 445 2.98 -9.67 -5.49
C LEU A 445 2.83 -10.92 -4.64
N ALA A 446 2.21 -10.79 -3.47
CA ALA A 446 2.07 -11.92 -2.54
C ALA A 446 1.44 -13.15 -3.23
N ALA A 447 0.49 -12.91 -4.14
CA ALA A 447 -0.22 -13.96 -4.88
C ALA A 447 0.49 -14.44 -6.17
N ASP A 448 1.63 -13.86 -6.55
CA ASP A 448 2.48 -14.33 -7.65
C ASP A 448 3.42 -15.40 -7.09
N LEU A 449 2.91 -16.62 -7.04
CA LEU A 449 3.54 -17.76 -6.40
C LEU A 449 4.67 -18.35 -7.25
N ASN A 450 4.65 -18.10 -8.57
CA ASN A 450 5.68 -18.59 -9.48
C ASN A 450 6.82 -17.57 -9.70
N GLY A 451 6.61 -16.29 -9.33
CA GLY A 451 7.58 -15.21 -9.40
C GLY A 451 7.80 -14.64 -10.81
N ASP A 452 6.85 -14.82 -11.73
CA ASP A 452 6.94 -14.35 -13.12
C ASP A 452 6.50 -12.89 -13.32
N GLY A 453 6.12 -12.24 -12.21
CA GLY A 453 5.67 -10.86 -12.13
C GLY A 453 4.19 -10.69 -12.44
N GLN A 454 3.40 -11.76 -12.42
CA GLN A 454 2.00 -11.76 -12.82
C GLN A 454 1.18 -12.72 -11.95
N VAL A 455 0.00 -12.28 -11.49
CA VAL A 455 -0.92 -13.15 -10.74
C VAL A 455 -1.94 -13.71 -11.71
N ASP A 456 -1.79 -14.98 -12.11
CA ASP A 456 -2.66 -15.61 -13.09
C ASP A 456 -3.03 -17.07 -12.74
N ALA A 457 -3.48 -17.82 -13.75
CA ALA A 457 -3.91 -19.20 -13.58
C ALA A 457 -2.77 -20.16 -13.19
N ALA A 458 -1.52 -19.81 -13.47
CA ALA A 458 -0.35 -20.57 -13.03
C ALA A 458 -0.18 -20.51 -11.51
N ASP A 459 -0.40 -19.34 -10.89
CA ASP A 459 -0.35 -19.18 -9.44
C ASP A 459 -1.51 -19.89 -8.76
N LEU A 460 -2.70 -19.79 -9.35
CA LEU A 460 -3.85 -20.55 -8.86
C LEU A 460 -3.54 -22.06 -8.82
N ALA A 461 -2.86 -22.60 -9.83
CA ALA A 461 -2.49 -24.01 -9.85
C ALA A 461 -1.46 -24.39 -8.76
N LEU A 462 -0.55 -23.47 -8.39
CA LEU A 462 0.37 -23.66 -7.28
C LEU A 462 -0.36 -23.64 -5.93
N LEU A 463 -1.26 -22.67 -5.74
CA LEU A 463 -2.11 -22.60 -4.54
C LEU A 463 -2.94 -23.86 -4.38
N GLU A 464 -3.61 -24.32 -5.46
CA GLU A 464 -4.43 -25.54 -5.47
C GLU A 464 -3.63 -26.78 -5.06
N ALA A 465 -2.35 -26.87 -5.43
CA ALA A 465 -1.48 -27.99 -5.06
C ALA A 465 -1.16 -28.04 -3.56
N ALA A 466 -1.11 -26.87 -2.89
CA ALA A 466 -0.88 -26.75 -1.46
C ALA A 466 -2.18 -26.77 -0.62
N TYR A 467 -3.32 -26.51 -1.27
CA TYR A 467 -4.62 -26.25 -0.66
C TYR A 467 -5.13 -27.39 0.23
N ARG A 468 -5.59 -27.05 1.44
CA ARG A 468 -6.26 -27.99 2.33
C ARG A 468 -7.75 -27.66 2.42
N PHE A 469 -8.58 -28.65 2.16
CA PHE A 469 -10.03 -28.49 2.34
C PHE A 469 -10.39 -28.46 3.83
N LEU A 470 -10.52 -27.26 4.37
CA LEU A 470 -11.14 -26.99 5.66
C LEU A 470 -12.50 -26.32 5.44
N PRO A 471 -13.54 -26.68 6.22
CA PRO A 471 -14.82 -25.99 6.12
C PRO A 471 -14.61 -24.51 6.50
N PRO A 472 -15.13 -23.55 5.71
CA PRO A 472 -14.99 -22.14 6.02
C PRO A 472 -15.68 -21.83 7.35
N SER A 473 -14.98 -21.11 8.21
CA SER A 473 -15.53 -20.55 9.45
C SER A 473 -16.47 -19.38 9.15
N GLU A 474 -17.48 -19.13 9.99
CA GLU A 474 -18.34 -17.93 9.85
C GLU A 474 -17.58 -16.62 10.10
N GLN A 475 -16.43 -16.70 10.77
CA GLN A 475 -15.53 -15.58 10.99
C GLN A 475 -14.18 -15.86 10.32
N PRO A 476 -13.65 -14.95 9.50
CA PRO A 476 -12.32 -15.11 8.92
C PRO A 476 -11.26 -15.20 10.03
N PRO A 477 -10.23 -16.04 9.87
CA PRO A 477 -9.12 -16.12 10.81
C PRO A 477 -8.38 -14.79 10.87
N THR A 478 -7.87 -14.46 12.05
CA THR A 478 -6.98 -13.32 12.23
C THR A 478 -5.55 -13.72 11.86
N PRO A 479 -4.78 -12.85 11.18
CA PRO A 479 -3.35 -13.08 10.94
C PRO A 479 -2.62 -13.36 12.26
N ARG A 480 -1.60 -14.22 12.23
CA ARG A 480 -0.85 -14.60 13.43
C ARG A 480 0.32 -13.68 13.76
#